data_AF-A0A257LNQ5-F1
#
_entry.id   AF-A0A257LNQ5-F1
#
_cell.length_a   1.000
_cell.length_b   1.000
_cell.length_c   1.000
_cell.angle_alpha   90.00
_cell.angle_beta   90.00
_cell.angle_gamma   90.00
#
_symmetry.space_group_name_H-M   'P 1'
#
loop_
_entity.id
_entity.type
_entity.pdbx_description
1 polymer ?
#
loop_
_entity_poly.entity_id
_entity_poly.type
_entity_poly.pdbx_seq_one_letter_code
_entity_poly.pdbx_strand_id
1 'polypeptide(L)' 'MSYRATVGLQVHRFDTLADLLAKATPQRSGDQLAGIAADSAAQRVAAREALADLPLATFLQQAVVPYEADEVTRLII' A
#
# COMPACT_ATOMS: atom_id res chain seq x y z
N MET A 1 -3.23 8.68 -8.81
CA MET A 1 -1.78 8.93 -8.65
C MET A 1 -1.10 7.58 -8.54
N SER A 2 0.03 7.32 -9.21
CA SER A 2 0.75 6.05 -9.03
C SER A 2 1.83 6.23 -7.97
N TYR A 3 1.81 5.41 -6.92
CA TYR A 3 2.92 5.34 -5.96
C TYR A 3 4.08 4.61 -6.64
N ARG A 4 5.31 5.04 -6.38
CA ARG A 4 6.49 4.42 -7.00
C ARG A 4 7.72 4.54 -6.13
N ALA A 5 8.60 3.56 -6.24
CA ALA A 5 9.97 3.63 -5.75
C ALA A 5 10.90 2.92 -6.73
N THR A 6 12.18 3.28 -6.71
CA THR A 6 13.21 2.68 -7.54
C THR A 6 14.18 1.93 -6.64
N VAL A 7 14.28 0.62 -6.80
CA VAL A 7 15.24 -0.21 -6.08
C VAL A 7 16.24 -0.78 -7.08
N GLY A 8 17.51 -0.39 -6.95
CA GLY A 8 18.54 -0.69 -7.95
C GLY A 8 18.21 -0.02 -9.29
N LEU A 9 18.00 -0.82 -10.34
CA LEU A 9 17.64 -0.35 -11.69
C LEU A 9 16.16 -0.55 -12.03
N GLN A 10 15.37 -1.10 -11.10
CA GLN A 10 13.97 -1.42 -11.33
C GLN A 10 13.05 -0.39 -10.68
N VAL A 11 12.12 0.15 -11.47
CA VAL A 11 11.05 1.01 -10.96
C VAL A 11 9.85 0.14 -10.63
N HIS A 12 9.44 0.17 -9.36
CA HIS A 12 8.21 -0.47 -8.90
C HIS A 12 7.09 0.57 -8.84
N ARG A 13 5.91 0.19 -9.31
CA ARG A 13 4.70 1.01 -9.27
C ARG A 13 3.62 0.27 -8.49
N PHE A 14 2.82 1.03 -7.75
CA PHE A 14 1.67 0.55 -7.00
C PHE A 14 0.48 1.43 -7.37
N ASP A 15 -0.61 0.79 -7.75
CA ASP A 15 -1.72 1.47 -8.43
C ASP A 15 -2.64 2.20 -7.46
N THR A 16 -2.75 1.69 -6.24
CA THR A 16 -3.63 2.22 -5.19
C THR A 16 -2.93 2.21 -3.83
N LEU A 17 -3.48 2.97 -2.88
CA LEU A 17 -2.97 2.99 -1.51
C LEU A 17 -3.10 1.60 -0.87
N ALA A 18 -4.21 0.90 -1.15
CA ALA A 18 -4.44 -0.47 -0.68
C ALA A 18 -3.34 -1.43 -1.20
N ASP A 19 -2.99 -1.32 -2.49
CA ASP A 19 -1.95 -2.14 -3.11
C ASP A 19 -0.56 -1.86 -2.50
N LEU A 20 -0.23 -0.58 -2.32
CA LEU A 20 1.01 -0.16 -1.67
C LEU A 20 1.10 -0.70 -0.23
N LEU A 21 0.04 -0.53 0.55
CA LEU A 21 -0.02 -0.98 1.94
C LEU A 21 0.12 -2.50 2.04
N ALA A 22 -0.60 -3.25 1.20
CA ALA A 22 -0.53 -4.71 1.17
C ALA A 22 0.89 -5.20 0.82
N LYS A 23 1.52 -4.62 -0.20
CA LYS A 23 2.87 -5.02 -0.63
C LYS A 23 3.97 -4.60 0.36
N ALA A 24 3.72 -3.60 1.21
CA ALA A 24 4.68 -3.16 2.23
C ALA A 24 4.71 -4.06 3.48
N THR A 25 3.66 -4.87 3.73
CA THR A 25 3.59 -5.73 4.92
C THR A 25 4.68 -6.82 4.91
N PRO A 26 5.12 -7.33 6.08
CA PRO A 26 5.88 -8.57 6.14
C PRO A 26 5.11 -9.71 5.48
N GLN A 27 5.83 -10.70 4.94
CA GLN A 27 5.20 -11.84 4.28
C GLN A 27 4.31 -12.62 5.25
N ARG A 28 3.02 -12.73 4.90
CA ARG A 28 1.98 -13.44 5.67
C ARG A 28 1.23 -14.36 4.73
N SER A 29 0.94 -15.59 5.18
CA SER A 29 0.23 -16.58 4.38
C SER A 29 -1.18 -16.12 3.97
N GLY A 30 -1.86 -15.33 4.81
CA GLY A 30 -3.17 -14.76 4.48
C GLY A 30 -3.13 -13.79 3.30
N ASP A 31 -2.19 -12.84 3.32
CA ASP A 31 -2.02 -11.86 2.22
C ASP A 31 -1.60 -12.56 0.92
N GLN A 32 -0.82 -13.64 1.01
CA GLN A 32 -0.47 -14.47 -0.13
C GLN A 32 -1.68 -15.22 -0.70
N LEU A 33 -2.51 -15.82 0.17
CA LEU A 33 -3.73 -16.52 -0.24
C LEU A 33 -4.74 -15.56 -0.89
N ALA A 34 -4.81 -14.32 -0.40
CA ALA A 34 -5.64 -13.27 -0.96
C ALA A 34 -5.05 -12.66 -2.25
N GLY A 35 -3.83 -13.01 -2.64
CA GLY A 35 -3.18 -12.51 -3.86
C GLY A 35 -2.72 -11.05 -3.80
N ILE A 36 -2.55 -10.49 -2.59
CA ILE A 36 -2.19 -9.08 -2.38
C ILE A 36 -0.78 -8.88 -1.82
N ALA A 37 -0.10 -9.96 -1.42
CA ALA A 37 1.28 -9.91 -0.96
C ALA A 37 2.23 -9.49 -2.09
N ALA A 38 3.37 -8.90 -1.72
CA ALA A 38 4.44 -8.66 -2.67
C ALA A 38 5.00 -9.99 -3.24
N ASP A 39 5.22 -10.00 -4.55
CA ASP A 39 5.74 -11.12 -5.34
C ASP A 39 7.22 -11.40 -5.04
N SER A 40 7.95 -10.39 -4.54
CA SER A 40 9.37 -10.51 -4.20
C SER A 40 9.77 -9.66 -3.00
N ALA A 41 10.91 -10.01 -2.42
CA ALA A 41 11.52 -9.19 -1.37
C ALA A 41 11.87 -7.78 -1.86
N ALA A 42 12.35 -7.64 -3.10
CA ALA A 42 12.67 -6.35 -3.70
C ALA A 42 11.43 -5.45 -3.84
N GLN A 43 10.32 -6.00 -4.35
CA GLN A 43 9.06 -5.25 -4.48
C GLN A 43 8.52 -4.83 -3.11
N ARG A 44 8.67 -5.66 -2.07
CA ARG A 44 8.28 -5.31 -0.70
C ARG A 44 9.12 -4.16 -0.12
N VAL A 45 10.43 -4.17 -0.36
CA VAL A 45 11.29 -3.06 0.07
C VAL A 45 10.91 -1.79 -0.68
N ALA A 46 10.69 -1.87 -2.00
CA ALA A 46 10.22 -0.73 -2.79
C ALA A 46 8.87 -0.19 -2.30
N ALA A 47 7.95 -1.06 -1.88
CA ALA A 47 6.66 -0.66 -1.31
C ALA A 47 6.85 0.08 0.02
N ARG A 48 7.78 -0.37 0.87
CA ARG A 48 8.09 0.31 2.13
C ARG A 48 8.74 1.67 1.92
N GLU A 49 9.65 1.79 0.96
CA GLU A 49 10.25 3.08 0.59
C GLU A 49 9.19 4.04 0.06
N ALA A 50 8.38 3.60 -0.92
CA ALA A 50 7.29 4.41 -1.46
C ALA A 50 6.28 4.82 -0.38
N LEU A 51 6.01 3.96 0.61
CA LEU A 51 5.13 4.25 1.73
C LEU A 51 5.74 5.25 2.71
N ALA A 52 7.05 5.14 2.98
CA ALA A 52 7.76 6.04 3.89
C ALA A 52 7.80 7.49 3.38
N ASP A 53 7.76 7.68 2.06
CA ASP A 53 7.75 9.00 1.43
C ASP A 53 6.36 9.68 1.43
N LEU A 54 5.31 9.00 1.91
CA LEU A 54 3.96 9.56 1.92
C LEU A 54 3.69 10.48 3.11
N PRO A 55 3.13 11.69 2.88
CA PRO A 55 2.69 12.53 3.98
C PRO A 55 1.47 11.92 4.67
N LEU A 56 1.38 12.09 5.99
CA LEU A 56 0.27 11.56 6.80
C LEU A 56 -1.11 12.02 6.32
N ALA A 57 -1.20 13.23 5.76
CA ALA A 57 -2.42 13.75 5.17
C ALA A 57 -3.00 12.85 4.06
N THR A 58 -2.16 12.07 3.37
CA THR A 58 -2.61 11.10 2.36
C THR A 58 -3.61 10.11 2.94
N PHE A 59 -3.34 9.59 4.15
CA PHE A 59 -4.19 8.59 4.80
C PHE A 59 -5.51 9.17 5.32
N LEU A 60 -5.57 10.49 5.53
CA LEU A 60 -6.80 11.19 5.90
C LEU A 60 -7.68 11.53 4.70
N GLN A 61 -7.07 11.71 3.52
CA GLN A 61 -7.77 12.10 2.29
C GLN A 61 -8.15 10.91 1.41
N GLN A 62 -7.43 9.80 1.54
CA GLN A 62 -7.59 8.61 0.71
C GLN A 62 -7.82 7.40 1.61
N ALA A 63 -9.10 7.16 1.94
CA ALA A 63 -9.48 5.97 2.68
C ALA A 63 -9.39 4.72 1.80
N VAL A 64 -8.92 3.61 2.37
CA VAL A 64 -8.83 2.30 1.68
C VAL A 64 -10.22 1.76 1.35
N VAL A 65 -11.19 2.02 2.22
CA VAL A 65 -12.62 1.79 1.98
C VAL A 65 -13.32 3.14 1.93
N PRO A 66 -14.20 3.43 0.95
CA PRO A 66 -14.85 4.73 0.84
C PRO A 66 -15.67 5.11 2.08
N TYR A 67 -15.59 6.38 2.49
CA TYR A 67 -16.28 6.92 3.67
C TYR A 67 -17.80 6.68 3.63
N GLU A 68 -18.42 6.80 2.46
CA GLU A 68 -19.86 6.64 2.28
C GLU A 68 -20.28 5.17 2.42
N ALA A 69 -19.39 4.24 2.08
CA ALA A 69 -19.68 2.80 2.03
C ALA A 69 -19.39 2.07 3.36
N ASP A 70 -18.68 2.68 4.30
CA ASP A 70 -18.17 1.97 5.48
C ASP A 70 -18.27 2.79 6.77
N GLU A 71 -18.97 2.24 7.76
CA GLU A 71 -19.18 2.91 9.05
C GLU A 71 -17.91 2.99 9.91
N VAL A 72 -17.00 2.03 9.76
CA VAL A 72 -15.74 2.01 10.52
C VAL A 72 -14.82 3.14 10.05
N THR A 73 -14.75 3.37 8.73
CA THR A 73 -14.04 4.50 8.15
C THR A 73 -14.59 5.83 8.66
N ARG A 74 -15.92 5.97 8.79
CA ARG A 74 -16.55 7.17 9.37
C ARG A 74 -16.27 7.37 10.85
N LEU A 75 -16.00 6.30 11.58
CA LEU A 75 -15.66 6.37 13.00
C LEU A 75 -14.19 6.77 13.21
N ILE A 76 -13.29 6.37 12.29
CA ILE A 76 -11.86 6.64 12.39
C ILE A 76 -11.51 8.09 12.05
N ILE A 77 -12.19 8.68 11.07
CA ILE A 77 -11.96 10.06 10.57
C ILE A 77 -12.91 11.05 11.25
#